data_AF-A0A7Y4ZDQ7-F1
#
_entry.id   AF-A0A7Y4ZDQ7-F1
#
_cell.length_a   1.000
_cell.length_b   1.000
_cell.length_c   1.000
_cell.angle_alpha   90.00
_cell.angle_beta   90.00
_cell.angle_gamma   90.00
#
_symmetry.space_group_name_H-M   'P 1'
#
loop_
_entity.id
_entity.type
_entity.pdbx_description
1 polymer ?
#
loop_
_entity_poly.entity_id
_entity_poly.type
_entity_poly.pdbx_seq_one_letter_code
_entity_poly.pdbx_strand_id
1 'polypeptide(L)'
;EFTTRSDFKGWSEITGRNEFRLSFAGLKSLAEELGMSPGNKLITNQMETASSDFYKGFLQGFFDADGSVQGSQSKGVSVRLAQSDLPRLEAVQRMLLRLGIMSTIYCNRRPGGIAKLPDSNGGLADYKISPQHELVVSGDNLAVFEEVIGFTDSHKASQLKFALKNYTRSLNRERFVATVASIMPDGCEDVFDIKVPGINTFDANGLHAHNCGEQPLPPYGSCLLGSVNLTRFIKKPFTADAQFDWETYRKTIRIFTRMLDNVVEINGLPLQKQRDEIISKRRHGMGYLGLGSTVTLLGMKYGDDASVKFTEEVTKVMAIEGWKAALSLAKEKGSAPIMEQLFTVTGEMLRKRPEMAADGYKVGDQVAGKILHAKYSRYMQQVAKIEPELVAELMATGARFTHHSSIAPTGTISLSLANNASNGIEPSFAHHYSRNVIRAGKKSKEKVDVYSFELLAYRELVNSKAMPYSDKPEQQLPDCFISAEDVTPKQHVDIQAAAQIWIDSSISKTANVPTDYPYEDFKSIYEYAYDKGLKGCTTFRFNPEVFQGVLVKEKDLENTTYQFTLEDGSIVEFKGNEEIEYDGEIHSAANLFDALKEGYYGKF
;
A
#
# COMPACT_ATOMS: atom_id res chain seq x y z
N GLU A 1 -10.45 18.03 40.45
CA GLU A 1 -11.68 18.85 40.64
C GLU A 1 -12.49 18.81 39.36
N PHE A 2 -13.70 18.23 39.39
CA PHE A 2 -14.63 18.11 38.23
C PHE A 2 -15.61 19.30 38.17
N THR A 3 -15.16 20.50 38.53
CA THR A 3 -16.03 21.65 38.84
C THR A 3 -16.36 22.56 37.64
N THR A 4 -15.89 22.24 36.42
CA THR A 4 -16.02 23.15 35.26
C THR A 4 -16.90 22.64 34.11
N ARG A 5 -17.63 21.53 34.29
CA ARG A 5 -18.59 21.04 33.28
C ARG A 5 -20.01 21.49 33.61
N SER A 6 -20.64 22.24 32.72
CA SER A 6 -22.01 22.77 32.88
C SER A 6 -23.10 21.69 32.98
N ASP A 7 -22.80 20.45 32.60
CA ASP A 7 -23.69 19.29 32.72
C ASP A 7 -23.48 18.47 34.00
N PHE A 8 -22.53 18.84 34.85
CA PHE A 8 -22.28 18.17 36.12
C PHE A 8 -23.22 18.69 37.22
N LYS A 9 -24.22 17.89 37.59
CA LYS A 9 -25.19 18.21 38.66
C LYS A 9 -24.80 17.66 40.04
N GLY A 10 -23.60 17.10 40.18
CA GLY A 10 -23.13 16.49 41.42
C GLY A 10 -23.79 15.14 41.76
N TRP A 11 -23.47 14.62 42.94
CA TRP A 11 -24.05 13.38 43.48
C TRP A 11 -25.44 13.65 44.08
N SER A 12 -26.38 12.75 43.86
CA SER A 12 -27.74 12.80 44.41
C SER A 12 -27.98 11.57 45.27
N GLU A 13 -28.34 11.77 46.55
CA GLU A 13 -28.69 10.67 47.46
C GLU A 13 -30.01 10.01 47.02
N ILE A 14 -30.07 8.68 47.04
CA ILE A 14 -31.29 7.92 46.75
C ILE A 14 -31.99 7.59 48.06
N THR A 15 -33.09 8.29 48.35
CA THR A 15 -33.84 8.12 49.60
C THR A 15 -34.19 6.66 49.89
N GLY A 16 -33.81 6.18 51.07
CA GLY A 16 -34.06 4.81 51.53
C GLY A 16 -33.05 3.76 51.04
N ARG A 17 -31.99 4.17 50.34
CA ARG A 17 -30.85 3.33 49.96
C ARG A 17 -29.55 4.02 50.37
N ASN A 18 -28.55 3.26 50.82
CA ASN A 18 -27.21 3.79 51.06
C ASN A 18 -26.45 3.95 49.72
N GLU A 19 -27.04 4.71 48.77
CA GLU A 19 -26.60 4.85 47.38
C GLU A 19 -26.64 6.34 46.99
N PHE A 20 -25.56 6.81 46.35
CA PHE A 20 -25.51 8.11 45.69
C PHE A 20 -25.45 7.89 44.18
N ARG A 21 -26.23 8.63 43.40
CA ARG A 21 -26.19 8.62 41.93
C ARG A 21 -25.54 9.85 41.37
N LEU A 22 -24.73 9.64 40.34
CA LEU A 22 -24.13 10.68 39.53
C LEU A 22 -24.76 10.62 38.13
N SER A 23 -25.40 11.69 37.70
CA SER A 23 -26.00 11.77 36.36
C SER A 23 -25.15 12.66 35.47
N PHE A 24 -24.63 12.08 34.38
CA PHE A 24 -23.91 12.80 33.33
C PHE A 24 -24.71 12.73 32.04
N ALA A 25 -25.48 13.78 31.75
CA ALA A 25 -26.32 13.83 30.56
C ALA A 25 -25.50 13.69 29.27
N GLY A 26 -24.33 14.34 29.18
CA GLY A 26 -23.48 14.24 27.99
C GLY A 26 -22.90 12.84 27.75
N LEU A 27 -22.49 12.13 28.82
CA LEU A 27 -22.00 10.75 28.68
C LEU A 27 -23.11 9.80 28.27
N LYS A 28 -24.33 10.02 28.79
CA LYS A 28 -25.51 9.27 28.39
C LYS A 28 -25.83 9.50 26.90
N SER A 29 -25.87 10.75 26.44
CA SER A 29 -26.12 11.07 25.02
C SER A 29 -25.07 10.46 24.11
N LEU A 30 -23.77 10.54 24.48
CA LEU A 30 -22.70 9.90 23.72
C LEU A 30 -22.87 8.36 23.66
N ALA A 31 -23.26 7.73 24.78
CA ALA A 31 -23.50 6.30 24.82
C ALA A 31 -24.70 5.92 23.92
N GLU A 32 -25.77 6.71 23.94
CA GLU A 32 -26.96 6.53 23.07
C GLU A 32 -26.61 6.72 21.58
N GLU A 33 -25.82 7.73 21.24
CA GLU A 33 -25.32 7.98 19.87
C GLU A 33 -24.46 6.84 19.34
N LEU A 34 -23.76 6.13 20.21
CA LEU A 34 -22.96 4.95 19.89
C LEU A 34 -23.77 3.65 20.00
N GLY A 35 -25.08 3.74 20.19
CA GLY A 35 -26.00 2.60 20.19
C GLY A 35 -26.08 1.81 21.51
N MET A 36 -25.53 2.33 22.61
CA MET A 36 -25.75 1.76 23.95
C MET A 36 -27.05 2.24 24.55
N SER A 37 -27.73 1.38 25.31
CA SER A 37 -28.94 1.74 26.05
C SER A 37 -29.07 0.93 27.33
N PRO A 38 -29.94 1.33 28.28
CA PRO A 38 -30.23 0.50 29.45
C PRO A 38 -30.69 -0.90 29.02
N GLY A 39 -29.93 -1.93 29.42
CA GLY A 39 -30.16 -3.33 29.01
C GLY A 39 -29.36 -3.77 27.79
N ASN A 40 -28.85 -2.84 26.97
CA ASN A 40 -27.93 -3.12 25.87
C ASN A 40 -26.58 -2.41 26.08
N LYS A 41 -25.63 -3.14 26.68
CA LYS A 41 -24.26 -2.68 26.95
C LYS A 41 -23.24 -3.36 26.03
N LEU A 42 -23.64 -3.69 24.80
CA LEU A 42 -22.75 -4.26 23.81
C LEU A 42 -21.81 -3.18 23.27
N ILE A 43 -20.61 -3.61 22.87
CA ILE A 43 -19.74 -2.80 22.02
C ILE A 43 -20.34 -2.91 20.62
N THR A 44 -20.75 -1.78 20.05
CA THR A 44 -21.51 -1.76 18.79
C THR A 44 -20.58 -1.68 17.58
N ASN A 45 -21.08 -2.02 16.40
CA ASN A 45 -20.34 -1.85 15.15
C ASN A 45 -19.88 -0.41 14.94
N GLN A 46 -20.66 0.58 15.40
CA GLN A 46 -20.31 2.00 15.33
C GLN A 46 -19.12 2.35 16.23
N MET A 47 -19.03 1.75 17.43
CA MET A 47 -17.84 1.87 18.26
C MET A 47 -16.63 1.21 17.58
N GLU A 48 -16.85 0.06 16.94
CA GLU A 48 -15.81 -0.62 16.16
C GLU A 48 -15.46 0.09 14.84
N THR A 49 -16.11 1.18 14.44
CA THR A 49 -15.67 2.02 13.31
C THR A 49 -15.06 3.35 13.74
N ALA A 50 -14.97 3.61 15.06
CA ALA A 50 -14.38 4.82 15.60
C ALA A 50 -12.84 4.87 15.48
N SER A 51 -12.26 6.02 15.81
CA SER A 51 -10.82 6.27 15.70
C SER A 51 -9.97 5.46 16.69
N SER A 52 -8.68 5.30 16.39
CA SER A 52 -7.73 4.66 17.32
C SER A 52 -7.64 5.37 18.67
N ASP A 53 -7.87 6.67 18.74
CA ASP A 53 -7.88 7.41 20.01
C ASP A 53 -9.14 7.11 20.83
N PHE A 54 -10.29 6.94 20.18
CA PHE A 54 -11.49 6.41 20.84
C PHE A 54 -11.20 5.03 21.43
N TYR A 55 -10.54 4.14 20.67
CA TYR A 55 -10.21 2.79 21.13
C TYR A 55 -9.33 2.80 22.37
N LYS A 56 -8.24 3.59 22.36
CA LYS A 56 -7.32 3.69 23.52
C LYS A 56 -8.07 4.12 24.77
N GLY A 57 -8.88 5.19 24.67
CA GLY A 57 -9.64 5.71 25.81
C GLY A 57 -10.71 4.73 26.31
N PHE A 58 -11.47 4.13 25.39
CA PHE A 58 -12.50 3.14 25.73
C PHE A 58 -11.89 1.91 26.40
N LEU A 59 -10.85 1.32 25.81
CA LEU A 59 -10.19 0.14 26.34
C LEU A 59 -9.51 0.43 27.68
N GLN A 60 -8.83 1.57 27.83
CA GLN A 60 -8.23 1.97 29.10
C GLN A 60 -9.28 2.02 30.21
N GLY A 61 -10.41 2.70 29.98
CA GLY A 61 -11.52 2.73 30.95
C GLY A 61 -12.14 1.35 31.21
N PHE A 62 -12.26 0.51 30.18
CA PHE A 62 -12.83 -0.83 30.31
C PHE A 62 -11.93 -1.77 31.15
N PHE A 63 -10.62 -1.73 30.91
CA PHE A 63 -9.63 -2.48 31.68
C PHE A 63 -9.42 -1.89 33.09
N ASP A 64 -9.59 -0.59 33.28
CA ASP A 64 -9.61 0.02 34.61
C ASP A 64 -10.82 -0.45 35.43
N ALA A 65 -11.99 -0.62 34.80
CA ALA A 65 -13.17 -1.15 35.49
C ALA A 65 -13.02 -2.65 35.81
N ASP A 66 -12.84 -3.48 34.78
CA ASP A 66 -12.99 -4.94 34.89
C ASP A 66 -11.70 -5.73 34.63
N GLY A 67 -10.64 -5.06 34.18
CA GLY A 67 -9.34 -5.67 33.90
C GLY A 67 -8.48 -5.89 35.14
N SER A 68 -7.50 -6.77 35.04
CA SER A 68 -6.55 -7.06 36.12
C SER A 68 -5.17 -7.45 35.59
N VAL A 69 -4.14 -7.16 36.36
CA VAL A 69 -2.79 -7.70 36.15
C VAL A 69 -2.68 -8.96 36.98
N GLN A 70 -2.38 -10.09 36.34
CA GLN A 70 -2.32 -11.40 37.01
C GLN A 70 -1.05 -12.16 36.62
N GLY A 71 -0.70 -13.11 37.49
CA GLY A 71 0.41 -14.03 37.27
C GLY A 71 1.68 -13.64 38.03
N SER A 72 2.75 -14.37 37.76
CA SER A 72 4.06 -14.20 38.40
C SER A 72 5.16 -14.46 37.38
N GLN A 73 6.39 -14.07 37.71
CA GLN A 73 7.54 -14.34 36.83
C GLN A 73 7.75 -15.84 36.53
N SER A 74 7.34 -16.72 37.45
CA SER A 74 7.43 -18.18 37.26
C SER A 74 6.31 -18.77 36.41
N LYS A 75 5.10 -18.19 36.45
CA LYS A 75 3.91 -18.70 35.73
C LYS A 75 3.53 -17.87 34.49
N GLY A 76 4.26 -16.80 34.21
CA GLY A 76 3.91 -15.78 33.23
C GLY A 76 3.03 -14.69 33.82
N VAL A 77 3.29 -13.46 33.40
CA VAL A 77 2.45 -12.27 33.68
C VAL A 77 1.45 -12.11 32.54
N SER A 78 0.26 -11.61 32.85
CA SER A 78 -0.79 -11.33 31.87
C SER A 78 -1.68 -10.17 32.33
N VAL A 79 -2.20 -9.40 31.38
CA VAL A 79 -3.35 -8.53 31.60
C VAL A 79 -4.60 -9.30 31.19
N ARG A 80 -5.60 -9.35 32.06
CA ARG A 80 -6.78 -10.18 31.87
C ARG A 80 -8.07 -9.41 32.06
N LEU A 81 -9.08 -9.80 31.30
CA LEU A 81 -10.42 -9.25 31.34
C LEU A 81 -11.42 -10.41 31.38
N ALA A 82 -12.11 -10.56 32.50
CA ALA A 82 -13.12 -11.60 32.69
C ALA A 82 -14.51 -11.06 32.39
N GLN A 83 -15.29 -11.77 31.57
CA GLN A 83 -16.68 -11.40 31.23
C GLN A 83 -17.50 -12.67 31.00
N SER A 84 -18.80 -12.59 31.31
CA SER A 84 -19.77 -13.62 30.87
C SER A 84 -20.27 -13.43 29.44
N ASP A 85 -20.05 -12.25 28.87
CA ASP A 85 -20.51 -11.86 27.55
C ASP A 85 -19.38 -12.08 26.53
N LEU A 86 -19.43 -13.21 25.83
CA LEU A 86 -18.41 -13.60 24.86
C LEU A 86 -18.33 -12.61 23.68
N PRO A 87 -19.45 -12.20 23.03
CA PRO A 87 -19.42 -11.16 22.00
C PRO A 87 -18.70 -9.88 22.42
N ARG A 88 -18.84 -9.47 23.69
CA ARG A 88 -18.10 -8.31 24.21
C ARG A 88 -16.59 -8.54 24.21
N LEU A 89 -16.12 -9.72 24.63
CA LEU A 89 -14.68 -10.05 24.58
C LEU A 89 -14.16 -10.12 23.15
N GLU A 90 -14.94 -10.64 22.21
CA GLU A 90 -14.57 -10.71 20.80
C GLU A 90 -14.43 -9.31 20.19
N ALA A 91 -15.34 -8.38 20.52
CA ALA A 91 -15.21 -6.97 20.13
C ALA A 91 -13.96 -6.33 20.74
N VAL A 92 -13.71 -6.53 22.04
CA VAL A 92 -12.47 -6.05 22.69
C VAL A 92 -11.22 -6.65 22.01
N GLN A 93 -11.22 -7.93 21.66
CA GLN A 93 -10.11 -8.58 20.96
C GLN A 93 -9.85 -7.95 19.59
N ARG A 94 -10.90 -7.66 18.79
CA ARG A 94 -10.77 -6.95 17.51
C ARG A 94 -10.25 -5.52 17.69
N MET A 95 -10.72 -4.82 18.73
CA MET A 95 -10.24 -3.48 19.04
C MET A 95 -8.75 -3.47 19.44
N LEU A 96 -8.31 -4.44 20.26
CA LEU A 96 -6.91 -4.63 20.62
C LEU A 96 -6.05 -4.96 19.40
N LEU A 97 -6.53 -5.84 18.51
CA LEU A 97 -5.83 -6.21 17.28
C LEU A 97 -5.56 -5.00 16.37
N ARG A 98 -6.52 -4.09 16.24
CA ARG A 98 -6.36 -2.83 15.48
C ARG A 98 -5.33 -1.88 16.09
N LEU A 99 -5.02 -2.03 17.37
CA LEU A 99 -3.94 -1.31 18.06
C LEU A 99 -2.61 -2.09 18.06
N GLY A 100 -2.53 -3.22 17.34
CA GLY A 100 -1.34 -4.06 17.29
C GLY A 100 -1.12 -4.89 18.56
N ILE A 101 -2.18 -5.18 19.32
CA ILE A 101 -2.13 -5.98 20.55
C ILE A 101 -2.92 -7.27 20.32
N MET A 102 -2.23 -8.40 20.25
CA MET A 102 -2.87 -9.71 20.22
C MET A 102 -3.34 -10.12 21.61
N SER A 103 -4.47 -10.82 21.66
CA SER A 103 -5.01 -11.40 22.88
C SER A 103 -5.66 -12.75 22.59
N THR A 104 -5.75 -13.61 23.61
CA THR A 104 -6.42 -14.92 23.52
C THR A 104 -7.68 -14.91 24.37
N ILE A 105 -8.81 -15.35 23.81
CA ILE A 105 -10.03 -15.59 24.57
C ILE A 105 -10.07 -17.05 24.99
N TYR A 106 -10.17 -17.28 26.30
CA TYR A 106 -10.40 -18.58 26.89
C TYR A 106 -11.86 -18.70 27.33
N CYS A 107 -12.61 -19.58 26.66
CA CYS A 107 -14.01 -19.79 26.97
C CYS A 107 -14.22 -20.68 28.20
N ASN A 108 -15.31 -20.44 28.95
CA ASN A 108 -15.77 -21.30 30.05
C ASN A 108 -14.71 -21.57 31.12
N ARG A 109 -13.87 -20.57 31.43
CA ARG A 109 -12.85 -20.65 32.48
C ARG A 109 -13.44 -20.88 33.85
N ARG A 110 -14.68 -20.43 34.07
CA ARG A 110 -15.55 -20.88 35.15
C ARG A 110 -16.90 -21.29 34.58
N PRO A 111 -17.41 -22.49 34.90
CA PRO A 111 -18.71 -22.94 34.40
C PRO A 111 -19.85 -22.10 34.99
N GLY A 112 -20.92 -21.94 34.23
CA GLY A 112 -22.18 -21.41 34.74
C GLY A 112 -22.90 -22.43 35.64
N GLY A 113 -23.89 -21.98 36.40
CA GLY A 113 -24.62 -22.84 37.33
C GLY A 113 -25.39 -22.05 38.38
N ILE A 114 -25.59 -22.67 39.55
CA ILE A 114 -26.16 -22.02 40.73
C ILE A 114 -25.03 -21.79 41.72
N ALA A 115 -24.88 -20.55 42.17
CA ALA A 115 -23.91 -20.17 43.20
C ALA A 115 -24.59 -19.37 44.32
N LYS A 116 -24.16 -19.61 45.55
CA LYS A 116 -24.58 -18.81 46.70
C LYS A 116 -23.84 -17.49 46.69
N LEU A 117 -24.55 -16.39 46.49
CA LEU A 117 -24.01 -15.02 46.50
C LEU A 117 -24.72 -14.18 47.57
N PRO A 118 -24.09 -13.08 48.05
CA PRO A 118 -24.71 -12.18 49.01
C PRO A 118 -26.04 -11.60 48.49
N ASP A 119 -27.08 -11.68 49.30
CA ASP A 119 -28.36 -11.01 49.01
C ASP A 119 -28.35 -9.55 49.53
N SER A 120 -29.40 -8.79 49.20
CA SER A 120 -29.54 -7.38 49.59
C SER A 120 -29.69 -7.16 51.11
N ASN A 121 -29.86 -8.23 51.89
CA ASN A 121 -30.03 -8.21 53.34
C ASN A 121 -28.80 -8.77 54.09
N GLY A 122 -27.68 -9.00 53.39
CA GLY A 122 -26.45 -9.54 53.98
C GLY A 122 -26.46 -11.05 54.23
N GLY A 123 -27.49 -11.76 53.77
CA GLY A 123 -27.55 -13.23 53.74
C GLY A 123 -26.92 -13.82 52.48
N LEU A 124 -27.01 -15.14 52.30
CA LEU A 124 -26.61 -15.83 51.07
C LEU A 124 -27.85 -16.41 50.39
N ALA A 125 -28.05 -16.11 49.11
CA ALA A 125 -29.11 -16.68 48.29
C ALA A 125 -28.54 -17.39 47.05
N ASP A 126 -29.30 -18.32 46.49
CA ASP A 126 -28.93 -19.04 45.28
C ASP A 126 -29.18 -18.17 44.05
N TYR A 127 -28.12 -17.85 43.30
CA TYR A 127 -28.20 -17.09 42.06
C TYR A 127 -27.75 -17.95 40.87
N LYS A 128 -28.48 -17.83 39.77
CA LYS A 128 -28.05 -18.39 38.48
C LYS A 128 -26.92 -17.53 37.93
N ILE A 129 -25.74 -18.14 37.76
CA ILE A 129 -24.55 -17.49 37.21
C ILE A 129 -24.27 -18.00 35.79
N SER A 130 -23.91 -17.08 34.91
CA SER A 130 -23.45 -17.40 33.56
C SER A 130 -22.00 -17.90 33.56
N PRO A 131 -21.59 -18.69 32.55
CA PRO A 131 -20.18 -19.02 32.34
C PRO A 131 -19.32 -17.77 32.28
N GLN A 132 -18.08 -17.87 32.75
CA GLN A 132 -17.09 -16.79 32.66
C GLN A 132 -16.02 -17.15 31.64
N HIS A 133 -15.80 -16.22 30.72
CA HIS A 133 -14.76 -16.23 29.71
C HIS A 133 -13.66 -15.26 30.13
N GLU A 134 -12.44 -15.45 29.62
CA GLU A 134 -11.29 -14.64 30.00
C GLU A 134 -10.52 -14.25 28.74
N LEU A 135 -10.43 -12.96 28.45
CA LEU A 135 -9.50 -12.42 27.46
C LEU A 135 -8.16 -12.15 28.14
N VAL A 136 -7.07 -12.60 27.50
CA VAL A 136 -5.73 -12.57 28.07
C VAL A 136 -4.76 -11.94 27.09
N VAL A 137 -4.14 -10.84 27.49
CA VAL A 137 -2.97 -10.23 26.84
C VAL A 137 -1.72 -10.74 27.56
N SER A 138 -0.76 -11.27 26.79
CA SER A 138 0.47 -11.87 27.33
C SER A 138 1.63 -11.74 26.36
N GLY A 139 2.82 -12.22 26.75
CA GLY A 139 4.01 -12.13 25.91
C GLY A 139 4.44 -10.68 25.68
N ASP A 140 5.06 -10.40 24.53
CA ASP A 140 5.56 -9.07 24.20
C ASP A 140 4.46 -8.02 23.97
N ASN A 141 3.21 -8.45 23.76
CA ASN A 141 2.03 -7.57 23.74
C ASN A 141 1.80 -6.84 25.07
N LEU A 142 2.34 -7.30 26.20
CA LEU A 142 2.21 -6.61 27.49
C LEU A 142 2.90 -5.24 27.49
N ALA A 143 4.06 -5.15 26.85
CA ALA A 143 4.77 -3.87 26.72
C ALA A 143 4.01 -2.91 25.82
N VAL A 144 3.47 -3.41 24.70
CA VAL A 144 2.63 -2.63 23.79
C VAL A 144 1.34 -2.18 24.49
N PHE A 145 0.71 -3.05 25.27
CA PHE A 145 -0.48 -2.69 26.07
C PHE A 145 -0.16 -1.57 27.06
N GLU A 146 0.96 -1.65 27.79
CA GLU A 146 1.35 -0.61 28.75
C GLU A 146 1.60 0.75 28.09
N GLU A 147 2.26 0.74 26.92
CA GLU A 147 2.59 1.95 26.16
C GLU A 147 1.37 2.58 25.49
N VAL A 148 0.50 1.77 24.89
CA VAL A 148 -0.59 2.25 24.01
C VAL A 148 -1.90 2.48 24.78
N ILE A 149 -2.20 1.64 25.77
CA ILE A 149 -3.47 1.66 26.51
C ILE A 149 -3.22 1.98 27.99
N GLY A 150 -2.39 1.19 28.66
CA GLY A 150 -2.08 1.34 30.08
C GLY A 150 -3.30 1.23 31.00
N PHE A 151 -3.15 1.73 32.23
CA PHE A 151 -4.21 1.86 33.23
C PHE A 151 -4.18 3.28 33.80
N THR A 152 -5.35 3.88 34.06
CA THR A 152 -5.43 5.08 34.90
C THR A 152 -5.46 4.71 36.39
N ASP A 153 -5.91 3.50 36.72
CA ASP A 153 -5.83 2.98 38.08
C ASP A 153 -4.35 2.84 38.50
N SER A 154 -3.95 3.66 39.48
CA SER A 154 -2.56 3.75 39.94
C SER A 154 -2.00 2.42 40.45
N HIS A 155 -2.85 1.55 41.01
CA HIS A 155 -2.44 0.26 41.54
C HIS A 155 -2.16 -0.72 40.40
N LYS A 156 -3.09 -0.87 39.45
CA LYS A 156 -2.94 -1.72 38.25
C LYS A 156 -1.76 -1.25 37.39
N ALA A 157 -1.64 0.05 37.16
CA ALA A 157 -0.52 0.64 36.42
C ALA A 157 0.83 0.30 37.08
N SER A 158 0.93 0.47 38.40
CA SER A 158 2.14 0.15 39.15
C SER A 158 2.46 -1.34 39.13
N GLN A 159 1.45 -2.21 39.25
CA GLN A 159 1.62 -3.65 39.16
C GLN A 159 2.15 -4.09 37.79
N LEU A 160 1.58 -3.57 36.69
CA LEU A 160 2.03 -3.92 35.34
C LEU A 160 3.47 -3.43 35.10
N LYS A 161 3.77 -2.17 35.45
CA LYS A 161 5.13 -1.61 35.34
C LYS A 161 6.13 -2.40 36.16
N PHE A 162 5.79 -2.77 37.39
CA PHE A 162 6.63 -3.61 38.24
C PHE A 162 6.84 -4.99 37.63
N ALA A 163 5.79 -5.61 37.10
CA ALA A 163 5.88 -6.93 36.49
C ALA A 163 6.75 -6.93 35.20
N LEU A 164 6.64 -5.89 34.37
CA LEU A 164 7.48 -5.71 33.19
C LEU A 164 8.94 -5.41 33.55
N LYS A 165 9.19 -4.53 34.54
CA LYS A 165 10.54 -4.18 35.00
C LYS A 165 11.31 -5.39 35.55
N ASN A 166 10.62 -6.31 36.22
CA ASN A 166 11.24 -7.49 36.84
C ASN A 166 11.31 -8.71 35.92
N TYR A 167 10.93 -8.59 34.65
CA TYR A 167 11.07 -9.68 33.70
C TYR A 167 12.54 -9.92 33.39
N THR A 168 13.05 -11.10 33.74
CA THR A 168 14.47 -11.46 33.55
C THR A 168 14.73 -12.12 32.19
N ARG A 169 13.69 -12.67 31.57
CA ARG A 169 13.74 -13.30 30.24
C ARG A 169 13.09 -12.40 29.21
N SER A 170 13.51 -12.50 27.95
CA SER A 170 12.76 -11.88 26.86
C SER A 170 11.36 -12.49 26.79
N LEU A 171 10.34 -11.63 26.72
CA LEU A 171 8.96 -12.05 26.53
C LEU A 171 8.81 -12.81 25.21
N ASN A 172 7.99 -13.85 25.22
CA ASN A 172 7.68 -14.60 23.99
C ASN A 172 7.07 -13.65 22.97
N ARG A 173 7.64 -13.66 21.76
CA ARG A 173 7.18 -12.84 20.65
C ARG A 173 5.89 -13.41 20.09
N GLU A 174 4.89 -12.55 19.95
CA GLU A 174 3.68 -12.91 19.24
C GLU A 174 3.89 -12.98 17.73
N ARG A 175 3.23 -13.96 17.11
CA ARG A 175 3.16 -14.07 15.65
C ARG A 175 1.75 -13.65 15.24
N PHE A 176 1.64 -12.54 14.50
CA PHE A 176 0.38 -12.07 13.91
C PHE A 176 0.00 -12.94 12.70
N VAL A 177 -0.15 -14.23 12.94
CA VAL A 177 -0.54 -15.24 11.95
C VAL A 177 -1.69 -16.04 12.51
N ALA A 178 -2.72 -16.24 11.70
CA ALA A 178 -3.85 -17.09 12.03
C ALA A 178 -4.01 -18.13 10.92
N THR A 179 -4.42 -19.35 11.28
CA THR A 179 -4.88 -20.34 10.30
C THR A 179 -6.38 -20.14 10.11
N VAL A 180 -6.80 -19.97 8.85
CA VAL A 180 -8.23 -19.89 8.52
C VAL A 180 -8.86 -21.24 8.88
N ALA A 181 -9.73 -21.25 9.89
CA ALA A 181 -10.38 -22.48 10.36
C ALA A 181 -11.49 -22.93 9.40
N SER A 182 -12.25 -21.98 8.85
CA SER A 182 -13.27 -22.20 7.85
C SER A 182 -13.55 -20.90 7.08
N ILE A 183 -14.10 -21.03 5.89
CA ILE A 183 -14.65 -19.92 5.10
C ILE A 183 -16.15 -20.19 4.99
N MET A 184 -16.97 -19.24 5.46
CA MET A 184 -18.43 -19.34 5.39
C MET A 184 -18.95 -18.20 4.51
N PRO A 185 -19.96 -18.45 3.66
CA PRO A 185 -20.64 -17.38 2.94
C PRO A 185 -21.25 -16.37 3.93
N ASP A 186 -20.94 -15.09 3.77
CA ASP A 186 -21.43 -13.98 4.62
C ASP A 186 -22.09 -12.89 3.75
N GLY A 187 -23.01 -13.33 2.89
CA GLY A 187 -23.68 -12.46 1.92
C GLY A 187 -22.81 -12.08 0.71
N CYS A 188 -23.39 -11.27 -0.17
CA CYS A 188 -22.69 -10.63 -1.29
C CYS A 188 -22.92 -9.13 -1.15
N GLU A 189 -21.84 -8.35 -1.16
CA GLU A 189 -21.89 -6.89 -1.26
C GLU A 189 -20.96 -6.42 -2.40
N ASP A 190 -21.35 -5.35 -3.07
CA ASP A 190 -20.47 -4.68 -4.02
C ASP A 190 -19.39 -3.95 -3.23
N VAL A 191 -18.15 -4.45 -3.30
CA VAL A 191 -17.00 -3.78 -2.71
C VAL A 191 -16.40 -2.81 -3.71
N PHE A 192 -16.31 -1.54 -3.32
CA PHE A 192 -15.49 -0.57 -4.03
C PHE A 192 -14.05 -0.68 -3.54
N ASP A 193 -13.11 -0.34 -4.40
CA ASP A 193 -11.68 -0.22 -4.07
C ASP A 193 -11.49 0.49 -2.71
N ILE A 194 -10.57 -0.03 -1.90
CA ILE A 194 -10.42 0.30 -0.47
C ILE A 194 -9.99 1.77 -0.30
N LYS A 195 -10.97 2.67 -0.31
CA LYS A 195 -10.77 4.10 -0.20
C LYS A 195 -11.21 4.55 1.17
N VAL A 196 -10.32 5.15 1.95
CA VAL A 196 -10.73 5.87 3.16
C VAL A 196 -11.45 7.17 2.73
N PRO A 197 -12.74 7.35 3.07
CA PRO A 197 -13.48 8.56 2.71
C PRO A 197 -12.79 9.82 3.23
N GLY A 198 -12.70 10.86 2.40
CA GLY A 198 -12.09 12.14 2.74
C GLY A 198 -10.59 12.27 2.45
N ILE A 199 -9.82 11.18 2.51
CA ILE A 199 -8.36 11.24 2.29
C ILE A 199 -7.89 10.64 0.95
N ASN A 200 -8.74 9.86 0.27
CA ASN A 200 -8.42 9.22 -1.02
C ASN A 200 -7.15 8.34 -0.99
N THR A 201 -6.88 7.66 0.13
CA THR A 201 -5.72 6.74 0.29
C THR A 201 -6.16 5.38 0.83
N PHE A 202 -5.32 4.37 0.63
CA PHE A 202 -5.43 3.06 1.28
C PHE A 202 -4.53 3.01 2.52
N ASP A 203 -5.08 2.58 3.66
CA ASP A 203 -4.32 2.31 4.89
C ASP A 203 -3.86 0.84 4.92
N ALA A 204 -2.58 0.62 4.63
CA ALA A 204 -1.93 -0.68 4.62
C ALA A 204 -1.16 -0.91 5.92
N ASN A 205 -1.86 -1.04 7.06
CA ASN A 205 -1.25 -1.17 8.40
C ASN A 205 -0.34 0.02 8.78
N GLY A 206 -0.84 1.24 8.64
CA GLY A 206 -0.13 2.48 8.98
C GLY A 206 0.76 3.04 7.88
N LEU A 207 0.75 2.42 6.69
CA LEU A 207 1.35 2.95 5.47
C LEU A 207 0.24 3.45 4.55
N HIS A 208 0.23 4.76 4.26
CA HIS A 208 -0.69 5.31 3.27
C HIS A 208 -0.15 5.02 1.87
N ALA A 209 -0.79 4.09 1.16
CA ALA A 209 -0.52 3.88 -0.25
C ALA A 209 -1.25 4.95 -1.07
N HIS A 210 -0.46 5.75 -1.81
CA HIS A 210 -0.95 6.72 -2.78
C HIS A 210 -1.07 6.08 -4.17
N ASN A 211 -1.65 6.85 -5.09
CA ASN A 211 -2.28 6.47 -6.36
C ASN A 211 -1.53 5.44 -7.24
N CYS A 212 -0.19 5.38 -7.19
CA CYS A 212 0.60 4.56 -8.10
C CYS A 212 1.55 3.54 -7.43
N GLY A 213 1.66 3.55 -6.09
CA GLY A 213 2.39 2.54 -5.30
C GLY A 213 3.92 2.47 -5.48
N GLU A 214 4.52 3.33 -6.31
CA GLU A 214 5.95 3.33 -6.67
C GLU A 214 6.84 3.99 -5.60
N GLN A 215 6.29 4.92 -4.81
CA GLN A 215 6.99 5.50 -3.67
C GLN A 215 6.16 5.40 -2.39
N PRO A 216 6.53 4.51 -1.45
CA PRO A 216 6.04 4.58 -0.08
C PRO A 216 6.58 5.85 0.60
N LEU A 217 5.69 6.81 0.88
CA LEU A 217 6.06 8.10 1.45
C LEU A 217 5.72 8.14 2.95
N PRO A 218 6.61 8.70 3.80
CA PRO A 218 6.27 9.04 5.17
C PRO A 218 5.29 10.23 5.19
N PRO A 219 4.69 10.57 6.34
CA PRO A 219 3.94 11.81 6.50
C PRO A 219 4.72 13.02 5.98
N TYR A 220 4.08 13.84 5.15
CA TYR A 220 4.67 15.00 4.46
C TYR A 220 5.81 14.67 3.47
N GLY A 221 6.05 13.40 3.15
CA GLY A 221 6.93 13.01 2.06
C GLY A 221 6.43 13.54 0.71
N SER A 222 7.36 13.88 -0.18
CA SER A 222 7.06 14.34 -1.53
C SER A 222 7.64 13.39 -2.57
N CYS A 223 6.93 13.25 -3.69
CA CYS A 223 7.35 12.42 -4.81
C CYS A 223 8.12 13.26 -5.84
N LEU A 224 9.43 13.01 -5.98
CA LEU A 224 10.24 13.56 -7.09
C LEU A 224 10.66 12.41 -7.99
N LEU A 225 10.22 12.45 -9.24
CA LEU A 225 10.38 11.35 -10.19
C LEU A 225 11.11 11.80 -11.45
N GLY A 226 11.81 10.87 -12.06
CA GLY A 226 12.40 11.02 -13.38
C GLY A 226 12.57 9.67 -14.06
N SER A 227 12.41 9.61 -15.38
CA SER A 227 12.48 8.35 -16.11
C SER A 227 13.45 8.43 -17.29
N VAL A 228 14.37 7.48 -17.36
CA VAL A 228 15.28 7.30 -18.49
C VAL A 228 14.55 6.54 -19.61
N ASN A 229 14.57 7.06 -20.84
CA ASN A 229 13.99 6.36 -21.99
C ASN A 229 14.96 5.27 -22.51
N LEU A 230 14.67 4.00 -22.22
CA LEU A 230 15.56 2.87 -22.57
C LEU A 230 15.74 2.67 -24.08
N THR A 231 14.77 3.09 -24.90
CA THR A 231 14.83 2.89 -26.37
C THR A 231 15.93 3.72 -27.04
N ARG A 232 16.54 4.67 -26.32
CA ARG A 232 17.65 5.52 -26.80
C ARG A 232 19.02 4.88 -26.66
N PHE A 233 19.09 3.71 -26.03
CA PHE A 233 20.33 2.97 -25.81
C PHE A 233 20.41 1.72 -26.67
N ILE A 234 19.62 1.60 -27.74
CA ILE A 234 19.67 0.42 -28.62
C ILE A 234 20.50 0.71 -29.86
N LYS A 235 21.48 -0.16 -30.12
CA LYS A 235 22.31 -0.19 -31.33
C LYS A 235 21.83 -1.34 -32.22
N LYS A 236 21.69 -1.06 -33.52
CA LYS A 236 21.25 -2.03 -34.55
C LYS A 236 19.95 -2.80 -34.19
N PRO A 237 18.84 -2.09 -33.87
CA PRO A 237 17.61 -2.74 -33.44
C PRO A 237 17.07 -3.72 -34.48
N PHE A 238 16.37 -4.76 -34.02
CA PHE A 238 15.75 -5.82 -34.84
C PHE A 238 16.73 -6.71 -35.65
N THR A 239 18.03 -6.59 -35.39
CA THR A 239 19.06 -7.43 -36.04
C THR A 239 19.65 -8.45 -35.06
N ALA A 240 20.36 -9.46 -35.57
CA ALA A 240 21.10 -10.40 -34.73
C ALA A 240 22.23 -9.73 -33.91
N ASP A 241 22.67 -8.53 -34.30
CA ASP A 241 23.67 -7.72 -33.60
C ASP A 241 23.03 -6.67 -32.65
N ALA A 242 21.71 -6.75 -32.41
CA ALA A 242 21.02 -5.81 -31.54
C ALA A 242 21.61 -5.85 -30.13
N GLN A 243 22.03 -4.68 -29.63
CA GLN A 243 22.68 -4.59 -28.32
C GLN A 243 22.34 -3.29 -27.59
N PHE A 244 22.42 -3.36 -26.25
CA PHE A 244 22.20 -2.22 -25.37
C PHE A 244 23.51 -1.45 -25.12
N ASP A 245 23.46 -0.12 -25.21
CA ASP A 245 24.59 0.79 -25.05
C ASP A 245 24.84 1.13 -23.57
N TRP A 246 25.45 0.18 -22.87
CA TRP A 246 25.72 0.27 -21.44
C TRP A 246 26.56 1.48 -21.04
N GLU A 247 27.53 1.88 -21.87
CA GLU A 247 28.41 3.02 -21.56
C GLU A 247 27.62 4.33 -21.49
N THR A 248 26.84 4.61 -22.54
CA THR A 248 25.99 5.80 -22.61
C THR A 248 24.92 5.76 -21.51
N TYR A 249 24.35 4.59 -21.23
CA TYR A 249 23.36 4.42 -20.15
C TYR A 249 23.92 4.80 -18.78
N ARG A 250 25.10 4.27 -18.41
CA ARG A 250 25.77 4.61 -17.14
C ARG A 250 26.06 6.10 -17.04
N LYS A 251 26.53 6.72 -18.13
CA LYS A 251 26.78 8.17 -18.19
C LYS A 251 25.49 8.96 -17.95
N THR A 252 24.39 8.57 -18.61
CA THR A 252 23.09 9.22 -18.44
C THR A 252 22.59 9.11 -17.00
N ILE A 253 22.69 7.95 -16.35
CA ILE A 253 22.26 7.76 -14.96
C ILE A 253 23.02 8.71 -14.01
N ARG A 254 24.34 8.83 -14.17
CA ARG A 254 25.15 9.72 -13.32
C ARG A 254 24.75 11.20 -13.48
N ILE A 255 24.57 11.65 -14.71
CA ILE A 255 24.12 13.03 -15.01
C ILE A 255 22.72 13.25 -14.45
N PHE A 256 21.81 12.32 -14.70
CA PHE A 256 20.41 12.45 -14.31
C PHE A 256 20.24 12.39 -12.79
N THR A 257 21.07 11.62 -12.08
CA THR A 257 21.06 11.57 -10.61
C THR A 257 21.42 12.93 -10.02
N ARG A 258 22.42 13.63 -10.59
CA ARG A 258 22.73 15.02 -10.20
C ARG A 258 21.58 15.97 -10.53
N MET A 259 20.94 15.81 -11.69
CA MET A 259 19.78 16.63 -12.03
C MET A 259 18.64 16.46 -11.01
N LEU A 260 18.30 15.23 -10.61
CA LEU A 260 17.27 14.99 -9.60
C LEU A 260 17.67 15.53 -8.21
N ASP A 261 18.94 15.43 -7.82
CA ASP A 261 19.46 16.08 -6.59
C ASP A 261 19.31 17.61 -6.65
N ASN A 262 19.53 18.23 -7.81
CA ASN A 262 19.31 19.67 -7.99
C ASN A 262 17.81 20.03 -7.90
N VAL A 263 16.91 19.18 -8.40
CA VAL A 263 15.45 19.40 -8.28
C VAL A 263 15.02 19.41 -6.81
N VAL A 264 15.65 18.61 -5.94
CA VAL A 264 15.41 18.68 -4.48
C VAL A 264 15.68 20.08 -3.93
N GLU A 265 16.67 20.80 -4.45
CA GLU A 265 17.02 22.16 -3.99
C GLU A 265 16.01 23.22 -4.47
N ILE A 266 15.34 22.99 -5.62
CA ILE A 266 14.38 23.92 -6.22
C ILE A 266 12.91 23.44 -6.16
N ASN A 267 12.60 22.47 -5.29
CA ASN A 267 11.37 21.67 -5.27
C ASN A 267 10.02 22.44 -5.28
N GLY A 268 10.00 23.73 -4.90
CA GLY A 268 8.79 24.56 -4.94
C GLY A 268 7.63 24.08 -4.06
N LEU A 269 7.88 23.19 -3.09
CA LEU A 269 6.81 22.58 -2.28
C LEU A 269 6.09 23.62 -1.42
N PRO A 270 4.75 23.59 -1.34
CA PRO A 270 3.97 24.65 -0.69
C PRO A 270 4.01 24.58 0.85
N LEU A 271 4.09 23.38 1.43
CA LEU A 271 4.03 23.19 2.88
C LEU A 271 5.43 23.11 3.49
N GLN A 272 5.65 23.81 4.61
CA GLN A 272 6.94 23.81 5.30
C GLN A 272 7.38 22.41 5.72
N LYS A 273 6.46 21.60 6.27
CA LYS A 273 6.76 20.21 6.67
C LYS A 273 7.22 19.33 5.50
N GLN A 274 6.72 19.57 4.29
CA GLN A 274 7.19 18.86 3.09
C GLN A 274 8.59 19.31 2.68
N ARG A 275 8.87 20.62 2.78
CA ARG A 275 10.21 21.17 2.56
C ARG A 275 11.23 20.60 3.55
N ASP A 276 10.86 20.49 4.82
CA ASP A 276 11.74 19.93 5.86
C ASP A 276 12.04 18.45 5.58
N GLU A 277 11.02 17.67 5.22
CA GLU A 277 11.15 16.25 4.85
C GLU A 277 12.07 16.04 3.64
N ILE A 278 11.86 16.81 2.56
CA ILE A 278 12.66 16.66 1.35
C ILE A 278 14.11 17.12 1.56
N ILE A 279 14.35 18.19 2.32
CA ILE A 279 15.70 18.66 2.63
C ILE A 279 16.43 17.65 3.51
N SER A 280 15.75 17.07 4.50
CA SER A 280 16.32 16.11 5.44
C SER A 280 16.74 14.79 4.77
N LYS A 281 15.88 14.24 3.91
CA LYS A 281 16.05 12.89 3.33
C LYS A 281 16.49 12.87 1.87
N ARG A 282 16.29 13.98 1.15
CA ARG A 282 16.64 14.20 -0.26
C ARG A 282 16.16 13.09 -1.20
N ARG A 283 14.97 12.53 -0.91
CA ARG A 283 14.40 11.40 -1.66
C ARG A 283 14.09 11.81 -3.10
N HIS A 284 14.41 10.93 -4.03
CA HIS A 284 13.91 10.96 -5.39
C HIS A 284 13.74 9.53 -5.92
N GLY A 285 13.11 9.41 -7.08
CA GLY A 285 12.85 8.15 -7.75
C GLY A 285 13.20 8.24 -9.22
N MET A 286 14.41 7.80 -9.55
CA MET A 286 14.81 7.51 -10.90
C MET A 286 14.27 6.15 -11.31
N GLY A 287 13.51 6.12 -12.39
CA GLY A 287 13.10 4.91 -13.06
C GLY A 287 13.44 4.98 -14.53
N TYR A 288 12.72 4.20 -15.30
CA TYR A 288 12.82 4.18 -16.75
C TYR A 288 11.45 4.01 -17.38
N LEU A 289 11.37 4.33 -18.67
CA LEU A 289 10.26 4.00 -19.55
C LEU A 289 10.79 3.25 -20.77
N GLY A 290 9.89 2.63 -21.52
CA GLY A 290 10.22 1.97 -22.77
C GLY A 290 10.81 0.57 -22.60
N LEU A 291 10.58 -0.12 -21.47
CA LEU A 291 11.11 -1.48 -21.27
C LEU A 291 10.56 -2.47 -22.30
N GLY A 292 9.23 -2.54 -22.47
CA GLY A 292 8.60 -3.42 -23.47
C GLY A 292 9.15 -3.19 -24.87
N SER A 293 9.17 -1.93 -25.29
CA SER A 293 9.73 -1.49 -26.57
C SER A 293 11.19 -1.90 -26.73
N THR A 294 11.99 -1.73 -25.67
CA THR A 294 13.43 -2.10 -25.65
C THR A 294 13.63 -3.59 -25.82
N VAL A 295 12.85 -4.40 -25.13
CA VAL A 295 12.87 -5.87 -25.24
C VAL A 295 12.54 -6.29 -26.68
N THR A 296 11.51 -5.69 -27.29
CA THR A 296 11.15 -5.95 -28.71
C THR A 296 12.23 -5.49 -29.68
N LEU A 297 12.83 -4.31 -29.47
CA LEU A 297 13.95 -3.78 -30.26
C LEU A 297 15.19 -4.70 -30.21
N LEU A 298 15.38 -5.43 -29.12
CA LEU A 298 16.44 -6.44 -28.93
C LEU A 298 16.05 -7.83 -29.47
N GLY A 299 14.85 -8.01 -30.03
CA GLY A 299 14.36 -9.28 -30.55
C GLY A 299 13.92 -10.29 -29.50
N MET A 300 13.72 -9.87 -28.24
CA MET A 300 13.28 -10.71 -27.13
C MET A 300 11.75 -10.65 -26.98
N LYS A 301 11.13 -11.65 -26.32
CA LYS A 301 9.70 -11.63 -25.98
C LYS A 301 9.52 -11.11 -24.55
N TYR A 302 8.64 -10.16 -24.32
CA TYR A 302 8.39 -9.66 -22.97
C TYR A 302 7.92 -10.79 -22.04
N GLY A 303 8.64 -10.98 -20.93
CA GLY A 303 8.35 -12.05 -19.96
C GLY A 303 9.04 -13.38 -20.23
N ASP A 304 9.83 -13.51 -21.30
CA ASP A 304 10.73 -14.66 -21.46
C ASP A 304 11.98 -14.56 -20.54
N ASP A 305 12.73 -15.65 -20.40
CA ASP A 305 13.92 -15.68 -19.54
C ASP A 305 14.98 -14.64 -19.92
N ALA A 306 15.10 -14.30 -21.21
CA ALA A 306 16.07 -13.33 -21.70
C ALA A 306 15.70 -11.90 -21.29
N SER A 307 14.42 -11.52 -21.45
CA SER A 307 13.88 -10.23 -21.07
C SER A 307 13.83 -10.04 -19.55
N VAL A 308 13.57 -11.10 -18.78
CA VAL A 308 13.66 -11.09 -17.31
C VAL A 308 15.10 -10.81 -16.87
N LYS A 309 16.10 -11.50 -17.43
CA LYS A 309 17.52 -11.26 -17.14
C LYS A 309 17.96 -9.85 -17.55
N PHE A 310 17.53 -9.39 -18.72
CA PHE A 310 17.80 -8.03 -19.17
C PHE A 310 17.20 -6.98 -18.22
N THR A 311 15.96 -7.20 -17.77
CA THR A 311 15.27 -6.33 -16.80
C THR A 311 16.04 -6.23 -15.49
N GLU A 312 16.53 -7.35 -14.96
CA GLU A 312 17.36 -7.34 -13.76
C GLU A 312 18.64 -6.54 -13.98
N GLU A 313 19.38 -6.81 -15.07
CA GLU A 313 20.67 -6.17 -15.33
C GLU A 313 20.53 -4.65 -15.61
N VAL A 314 19.53 -4.22 -16.38
CA VAL A 314 19.31 -2.78 -16.64
C VAL A 314 18.97 -2.03 -15.34
N THR A 315 18.16 -2.64 -14.47
CA THR A 315 17.79 -2.05 -13.18
C THR A 315 18.96 -2.04 -12.21
N LYS A 316 19.75 -3.11 -12.17
CA LYS A 316 20.98 -3.21 -11.39
C LYS A 316 21.98 -2.13 -11.77
N VAL A 317 22.22 -1.92 -13.06
CA VAL A 317 23.12 -0.87 -13.55
C VAL A 317 22.62 0.52 -13.12
N MET A 318 21.32 0.78 -13.23
CA MET A 318 20.70 2.02 -12.74
C MET A 318 20.97 2.24 -11.25
N ALA A 319 20.72 1.23 -10.42
CA ALA A 319 20.90 1.31 -8.99
C ALA A 319 22.37 1.57 -8.62
N ILE A 320 23.31 0.79 -9.17
CA ILE A 320 24.73 0.88 -8.81
C ILE A 320 25.34 2.21 -9.24
N GLU A 321 25.07 2.68 -10.46
CA GLU A 321 25.54 4.00 -10.89
C GLU A 321 24.89 5.13 -10.08
N GLY A 322 23.64 4.95 -9.66
CA GLY A 322 22.93 5.84 -8.76
C GLY A 322 23.64 6.00 -7.42
N TRP A 323 23.98 4.90 -6.75
CA TRP A 323 24.69 4.93 -5.47
C TRP A 323 26.13 5.43 -5.58
N LYS A 324 26.83 5.13 -6.69
CA LYS A 324 28.14 5.74 -6.99
C LYS A 324 28.02 7.26 -7.13
N ALA A 325 27.00 7.75 -7.83
CA ALA A 325 26.71 9.17 -7.91
C ALA A 325 26.31 9.76 -6.55
N ALA A 326 25.57 9.01 -5.71
CA ALA A 326 25.22 9.42 -4.34
C ALA A 326 26.46 9.71 -3.50
N LEU A 327 27.45 8.82 -3.54
CA LEU A 327 28.72 8.99 -2.83
C LEU A 327 29.52 10.17 -3.38
N SER A 328 29.64 10.29 -4.71
CA SER A 328 30.34 11.42 -5.33
C SER A 328 29.72 12.76 -4.96
N LEU A 329 28.38 12.85 -4.99
CA LEU A 329 27.66 14.06 -4.60
C LEU A 329 27.75 14.33 -3.10
N ALA A 330 27.81 13.30 -2.26
CA ALA A 330 28.02 13.48 -0.83
C ALA A 330 29.40 14.06 -0.52
N LYS A 331 30.45 13.61 -1.22
CA LYS A 331 31.79 14.18 -1.10
C LYS A 331 31.87 15.64 -1.57
N GLU A 332 31.10 16.01 -2.58
CA GLU A 332 31.08 17.38 -3.12
C GLU A 332 30.20 18.34 -2.30
N LYS A 333 28.97 17.92 -1.98
CA LYS A 333 27.91 18.78 -1.46
C LYS A 333 27.48 18.44 -0.02
N GLY A 334 28.06 17.40 0.59
CA GLY A 334 27.61 16.82 1.86
C GLY A 334 26.54 15.74 1.69
N SER A 335 26.46 14.81 2.66
CA SER A 335 25.43 13.78 2.73
C SER A 335 24.03 14.38 3.02
N ALA A 336 22.96 13.60 2.85
CA ALA A 336 21.64 14.01 3.30
C ALA A 336 21.67 14.26 4.83
N PRO A 337 21.09 15.34 5.36
CA PRO A 337 21.16 15.68 6.78
C PRO A 337 20.80 14.53 7.73
N ILE A 338 19.83 13.70 7.35
CA ILE A 338 19.44 12.52 8.14
C ILE A 338 20.54 11.47 8.32
N MET A 339 21.56 11.45 7.45
CA MET A 339 22.70 10.52 7.54
C MET A 339 23.59 10.80 8.75
N GLU A 340 23.66 12.06 9.19
CA GLU A 340 24.46 12.47 10.35
C GLU A 340 23.64 12.53 11.65
N GLN A 341 22.32 12.35 11.57
CA GLN A 341 21.47 12.30 12.76
C GLN A 341 21.73 11.02 13.57
N LEU A 342 21.72 11.17 14.90
CA LEU A 342 21.76 10.04 15.83
C LEU A 342 20.34 9.53 16.10
N PHE A 343 20.19 8.22 16.02
CA PHE A 343 18.95 7.51 16.31
C PHE A 343 19.13 6.65 17.55
N THR A 344 18.16 6.70 18.44
CA THR A 344 18.09 5.79 19.58
C THR A 344 17.72 4.39 19.10
N VAL A 345 18.56 3.40 19.39
CA VAL A 345 18.29 1.99 19.11
C VAL A 345 17.08 1.55 19.91
N THR A 346 16.05 1.08 19.20
CA THR A 346 14.81 0.56 19.81
C THR A 346 14.80 -0.97 19.80
N GLY A 347 13.97 -1.58 20.65
CA GLY A 347 13.74 -3.03 20.61
C GLY A 347 13.16 -3.51 19.28
N GLU A 348 12.40 -2.65 18.59
CA GLU A 348 11.90 -2.92 17.24
C GLU A 348 13.03 -3.00 16.22
N MET A 349 13.99 -2.07 16.26
CA MET A 349 15.16 -2.09 15.37
C MET A 349 15.95 -3.39 15.53
N LEU A 350 16.28 -3.78 16.77
CA LEU A 350 17.02 -5.01 17.05
C LEU A 350 16.24 -6.27 16.59
N ARG A 351 14.92 -6.26 16.68
CA ARG A 351 14.06 -7.35 16.21
C ARG A 351 14.00 -7.43 14.68
N LYS A 352 13.91 -6.29 13.99
CA LYS A 352 13.87 -6.22 12.52
C LYS A 352 15.27 -6.42 11.91
N ARG A 353 16.32 -6.11 12.65
CA ARG A 353 17.75 -6.17 12.28
C ARG A 353 18.55 -6.88 13.39
N PRO A 354 18.41 -8.22 13.52
CA PRO A 354 19.13 -8.99 14.53
C PRO A 354 20.66 -8.84 14.44
N GLU A 355 21.19 -8.53 13.26
CA GLU A 355 22.61 -8.22 13.06
C GLU A 355 23.10 -7.02 13.89
N MET A 356 22.24 -6.04 14.22
CA MET A 356 22.61 -4.93 15.12
C MET A 356 22.95 -5.45 16.52
N ALA A 357 22.18 -6.40 17.04
CA ALA A 357 22.44 -7.01 18.33
C ALA A 357 23.73 -7.85 18.31
N ALA A 358 24.00 -8.54 17.20
CA ALA A 358 25.25 -9.28 17.00
C ALA A 358 26.48 -8.36 16.97
N ASP A 359 26.33 -7.14 16.44
CA ASP A 359 27.35 -6.10 16.46
C ASP A 359 27.48 -5.38 17.82
N GLY A 360 26.67 -5.76 18.82
CA GLY A 360 26.76 -5.29 20.20
C GLY A 360 25.80 -4.17 20.60
N TYR A 361 24.92 -3.71 19.71
CA TYR A 361 23.94 -2.66 20.03
C TYR A 361 22.89 -3.13 21.05
N LYS A 362 22.55 -2.24 21.98
CA LYS A 362 21.51 -2.41 23.01
C LYS A 362 20.46 -1.31 22.89
N VAL A 363 19.27 -1.58 23.43
CA VAL A 363 18.20 -0.57 23.50
C VAL A 363 18.69 0.65 24.28
N GLY A 364 18.52 1.84 23.71
CA GLY A 364 18.99 3.11 24.27
C GLY A 364 20.32 3.60 23.69
N ASP A 365 21.11 2.74 23.04
CA ASP A 365 22.32 3.15 22.34
C ASP A 365 22.02 4.15 21.21
N GLN A 366 23.01 4.95 20.84
CA GLN A 366 22.91 5.91 19.73
C GLN A 366 23.64 5.39 18.50
N VAL A 367 23.01 5.49 17.33
CA VAL A 367 23.59 5.07 16.05
C VAL A 367 23.32 6.12 14.97
N ALA A 368 24.33 6.44 14.17
CA ALA A 368 24.20 7.42 13.09
C ALA A 368 23.35 6.88 11.94
N GLY A 369 22.58 7.76 11.29
CA GLY A 369 21.72 7.43 10.16
C GLY A 369 22.45 6.75 9.00
N LYS A 370 23.69 7.16 8.69
CA LYS A 370 24.54 6.52 7.66
C LYS A 370 24.90 5.07 7.96
N ILE A 371 25.05 4.70 9.25
CA ILE A 371 25.30 3.31 9.66
C ILE A 371 24.02 2.50 9.49
N LEU A 372 22.88 3.03 9.97
CA LEU A 372 21.57 2.40 9.77
C LEU A 372 21.26 2.17 8.29
N HIS A 373 21.54 3.17 7.44
CA HIS A 373 21.31 3.11 6.00
C HIS A 373 22.25 2.13 5.31
N ALA A 374 23.57 2.30 5.43
CA ALA A 374 24.52 1.52 4.67
C ALA A 374 24.70 0.08 5.17
N LYS A 375 24.71 -0.14 6.49
CA LYS A 375 25.00 -1.46 7.08
C LYS A 375 23.75 -2.29 7.38
N TYR A 376 22.69 -1.64 7.86
CA TYR A 376 21.50 -2.32 8.39
C TYR A 376 20.26 -2.24 7.50
N SER A 377 20.32 -1.55 6.36
CA SER A 377 19.28 -1.70 5.33
C SER A 377 19.45 -3.03 4.62
N ARG A 378 18.35 -3.80 4.49
CA ARG A 378 18.33 -5.04 3.68
C ARG A 378 18.73 -4.79 2.24
N TYR A 379 18.33 -3.64 1.69
CA TYR A 379 18.66 -3.24 0.34
C TYR A 379 20.17 -2.93 0.19
N MET A 380 20.76 -2.15 1.11
CA MET A 380 22.20 -1.86 1.04
C MET A 380 23.07 -3.09 1.32
N GLN A 381 22.59 -4.04 2.13
CA GLN A 381 23.24 -5.35 2.28
C GLN A 381 23.28 -6.13 0.95
N GLN A 382 22.27 -5.99 0.10
CA GLN A 382 22.29 -6.58 -1.24
C GLN A 382 23.29 -5.87 -2.16
N VAL A 383 23.32 -4.54 -2.14
CA VAL A 383 24.33 -3.75 -2.88
C VAL A 383 25.75 -4.15 -2.43
N ALA A 384 25.96 -4.33 -1.13
CA ALA A 384 27.25 -4.73 -0.56
C ALA A 384 27.74 -6.11 -1.04
N LYS A 385 26.85 -7.00 -1.51
CA LYS A 385 27.26 -8.30 -2.08
C LYS A 385 28.06 -8.13 -3.38
N ILE A 386 27.82 -7.05 -4.13
CA ILE A 386 28.46 -6.80 -5.42
C ILE A 386 29.40 -5.59 -5.41
N GLU A 387 29.14 -4.61 -4.55
CA GLU A 387 29.92 -3.36 -4.44
C GLU A 387 30.24 -3.08 -2.95
N PRO A 388 31.01 -3.96 -2.27
CA PRO A 388 31.27 -3.85 -0.83
C PRO A 388 32.04 -2.57 -0.47
N GLU A 389 32.99 -2.15 -1.32
CA GLU A 389 33.78 -0.94 -1.12
C GLU A 389 32.90 0.32 -1.18
N LEU A 390 31.99 0.39 -2.15
CA LEU A 390 31.03 1.49 -2.27
C LEU A 390 30.17 1.62 -1.00
N VAL A 391 29.65 0.50 -0.48
CA VAL A 391 28.83 0.53 0.74
C VAL A 391 29.65 0.91 1.96
N ALA A 392 30.89 0.46 2.06
CA ALA A 392 31.80 0.87 3.13
C ALA A 392 32.08 2.39 3.09
N GLU A 393 32.31 2.95 1.90
CA GLU A 393 32.49 4.40 1.73
C GLU A 393 31.21 5.20 2.03
N LEU A 394 30.04 4.70 1.64
CA LEU A 394 28.74 5.27 1.98
C LEU A 394 28.48 5.22 3.49
N MET A 395 28.92 4.17 4.19
CA MET A 395 28.83 4.06 5.64
C MET A 395 29.70 5.11 6.34
N ALA A 396 30.89 5.39 5.80
CA ALA A 396 31.80 6.40 6.34
C ALA A 396 31.33 7.84 6.06
N THR A 397 30.94 8.11 4.80
CA THR A 397 30.65 9.45 4.29
C THR A 397 29.17 9.86 4.44
N GLY A 398 28.26 8.88 4.41
CA GLY A 398 26.84 9.11 4.18
C GLY A 398 26.51 9.30 2.68
N ALA A 399 25.33 8.89 2.26
CA ALA A 399 24.85 9.12 0.88
C ALA A 399 24.23 10.52 0.73
N ARG A 400 24.25 11.10 -0.48
CA ARG A 400 23.58 12.38 -0.78
C ARG A 400 22.06 12.32 -0.62
N PHE A 401 21.47 11.14 -0.69
CA PHE A 401 20.03 10.91 -0.62
C PHE A 401 19.74 9.54 0.02
N THR A 402 18.56 9.41 0.62
CA THR A 402 18.15 8.14 1.26
C THR A 402 17.54 7.13 0.29
N HIS A 403 16.94 7.62 -0.79
CA HIS A 403 16.25 6.81 -1.82
C HIS A 403 16.60 7.38 -3.20
N HIS A 404 16.93 6.48 -4.14
CA HIS A 404 17.38 6.78 -5.49
C HIS A 404 16.36 6.40 -6.55
N SER A 405 15.72 5.24 -6.42
CA SER A 405 15.14 4.51 -7.54
C SER A 405 13.66 4.18 -7.33
N SER A 406 12.87 4.34 -8.39
CA SER A 406 11.43 4.08 -8.40
C SER A 406 10.95 4.02 -9.83
N ILE A 407 10.12 3.03 -10.19
CA ILE A 407 9.55 2.97 -11.54
C ILE A 407 8.10 3.43 -11.49
N ALA A 408 7.84 4.58 -12.11
CA ALA A 408 6.52 5.18 -12.21
C ALA A 408 5.74 4.67 -13.45
N PRO A 409 4.42 4.93 -13.56
CA PRO A 409 3.64 4.54 -14.74
C PRO A 409 4.11 5.21 -16.04
N THR A 410 4.56 6.46 -15.98
CA THR A 410 5.05 7.26 -17.13
C THR A 410 4.08 7.47 -18.31
N GLY A 411 2.79 7.17 -18.19
CA GLY A 411 1.83 7.18 -19.31
C GLY A 411 1.78 8.49 -20.13
N THR A 412 1.85 9.65 -19.47
CA THR A 412 1.86 10.95 -20.19
C THR A 412 3.19 11.21 -20.86
N ILE A 413 4.31 11.10 -20.13
CA ILE A 413 5.65 11.40 -20.66
C ILE A 413 6.07 10.41 -21.76
N SER A 414 5.60 9.16 -21.68
CA SER A 414 5.90 8.17 -22.71
C SER A 414 5.21 8.52 -24.03
N LEU A 415 3.91 8.84 -23.97
CA LEU A 415 3.16 9.30 -25.14
C LEU A 415 3.75 10.58 -25.72
N SER A 416 3.94 11.62 -24.89
CA SER A 416 4.24 12.97 -25.38
C SER A 416 5.72 13.24 -25.64
N LEU A 417 6.64 12.59 -24.91
CA LEU A 417 8.08 12.87 -24.98
C LEU A 417 8.91 11.67 -25.48
N ALA A 418 8.33 10.47 -25.53
CA ALA A 418 9.04 9.26 -25.95
C ALA A 418 8.43 8.58 -27.19
N ASN A 419 7.67 9.32 -28.00
CA ASN A 419 7.02 8.82 -29.22
C ASN A 419 6.23 7.52 -28.98
N ASN A 420 5.48 7.50 -27.87
CA ASN A 420 4.68 6.34 -27.46
C ASN A 420 5.48 5.04 -27.33
N ALA A 421 6.68 5.13 -26.73
CA ALA A 421 7.32 3.96 -26.17
C ALA A 421 6.42 3.34 -25.08
N SER A 422 6.62 2.05 -24.80
CA SER A 422 5.95 1.38 -23.68
C SER A 422 6.13 2.14 -22.36
N ASN A 423 5.11 2.05 -21.51
CA ASN A 423 4.98 2.86 -20.30
C ASN A 423 5.78 2.25 -19.15
N GLY A 424 6.83 2.92 -18.68
CA GLY A 424 7.54 2.49 -17.49
C GLY A 424 8.21 1.13 -17.69
N ILE A 425 7.84 0.19 -16.82
CA ILE A 425 8.20 -1.24 -16.88
C ILE A 425 7.22 -2.06 -17.74
N GLU A 426 6.07 -1.51 -18.12
CA GLU A 426 4.99 -2.24 -18.82
C GLU A 426 5.43 -2.73 -20.22
N PRO A 427 4.82 -3.81 -20.73
CA PRO A 427 4.82 -4.06 -22.17
C PRO A 427 4.01 -2.96 -22.88
N SER A 428 4.09 -2.92 -24.21
CA SER A 428 3.18 -2.07 -24.98
C SER A 428 1.74 -2.55 -24.81
N PHE A 429 0.80 -1.63 -24.54
CA PHE A 429 -0.61 -1.97 -24.39
C PHE A 429 -1.17 -2.65 -25.65
N ALA A 430 -0.89 -2.04 -26.80
CA ALA A 430 -1.10 -2.57 -28.15
C ALA A 430 -0.15 -1.85 -29.11
N HIS A 431 0.13 -2.44 -30.26
CA HIS A 431 1.02 -1.82 -31.25
C HIS A 431 0.31 -0.81 -32.16
N HIS A 432 -1.01 -0.94 -32.31
CA HIS A 432 -1.92 0.04 -32.91
C HIS A 432 -3.23 0.03 -32.11
N TYR A 433 -3.67 1.20 -31.69
CA TYR A 433 -4.93 1.42 -30.96
C TYR A 433 -5.36 2.87 -31.14
N SER A 434 -6.56 3.21 -30.69
CA SER A 434 -7.01 4.59 -30.73
C SER A 434 -7.10 5.19 -29.34
N ARG A 435 -6.82 6.50 -29.26
CA ARG A 435 -6.92 7.27 -28.02
C ARG A 435 -7.91 8.40 -28.21
N ASN A 436 -8.77 8.56 -27.22
CA ASN A 436 -9.70 9.68 -27.14
C ASN A 436 -8.97 10.93 -26.61
N VAL A 437 -8.91 11.99 -27.41
CA VAL A 437 -8.23 13.25 -27.06
C VAL A 437 -9.24 14.39 -27.03
N ILE A 438 -9.23 15.17 -25.94
CA ILE A 438 -10.02 16.40 -25.84
C ILE A 438 -9.25 17.52 -26.54
N ARG A 439 -9.83 18.10 -27.59
CA ARG A 439 -9.30 19.31 -28.24
C ARG A 439 -9.92 20.55 -27.61
N ALA A 440 -9.10 21.57 -27.37
CA ALA A 440 -9.59 22.87 -26.93
C ALA A 440 -10.65 23.40 -27.92
N GLY A 441 -11.84 23.72 -27.42
CA GLY A 441 -12.96 24.23 -28.21
C GLY A 441 -13.91 23.18 -28.81
N LYS A 442 -13.66 21.87 -28.63
CA LYS A 442 -14.62 20.81 -28.98
C LYS A 442 -15.31 20.28 -27.72
N LYS A 443 -16.61 19.94 -27.84
CA LYS A 443 -17.39 19.31 -26.76
C LYS A 443 -17.15 17.79 -26.69
N SER A 444 -16.65 17.19 -27.77
CA SER A 444 -16.41 15.75 -27.92
C SER A 444 -14.93 15.36 -27.91
N LYS A 445 -14.68 14.10 -27.55
CA LYS A 445 -13.38 13.43 -27.62
C LYS A 445 -13.13 12.99 -29.08
N GLU A 446 -11.98 13.35 -29.65
CA GLU A 446 -11.57 12.91 -30.99
C GLU A 446 -10.76 11.62 -30.91
N LYS A 447 -11.10 10.62 -31.73
CA LYS A 447 -10.38 9.35 -31.86
C LYS A 447 -9.12 9.60 -32.70
N VAL A 448 -7.94 9.40 -32.10
CA VAL A 448 -6.65 9.53 -32.79
C VAL A 448 -5.95 8.18 -32.81
N ASP A 449 -5.45 7.76 -33.98
CA ASP A 449 -4.62 6.57 -34.10
C ASP A 449 -3.28 6.76 -33.41
N VAL A 450 -2.92 5.75 -32.62
CA VAL A 450 -1.67 5.72 -31.88
C VAL A 450 -0.95 4.42 -32.21
N TYR A 451 0.32 4.56 -32.56
CA TYR A 451 1.21 3.44 -32.85
C TYR A 451 2.29 3.35 -31.77
N SER A 452 2.70 2.13 -31.43
CA SER A 452 3.83 1.92 -30.52
C SER A 452 5.16 2.34 -31.16
N PHE A 453 6.11 2.79 -30.34
CA PHE A 453 7.44 3.19 -30.80
C PHE A 453 8.14 2.08 -31.61
N GLU A 454 8.14 0.85 -31.10
CA GLU A 454 8.80 -0.28 -31.74
C GLU A 454 8.17 -0.64 -33.08
N LEU A 455 6.85 -0.47 -33.26
CA LEU A 455 6.21 -0.65 -34.56
C LEU A 455 6.67 0.41 -35.56
N LEU A 456 6.69 1.68 -35.16
CA LEU A 456 7.17 2.76 -36.02
C LEU A 456 8.64 2.55 -36.40
N ALA A 457 9.48 2.16 -35.45
CA ALA A 457 10.88 1.85 -35.70
C ALA A 457 11.06 0.65 -36.64
N TYR A 458 10.27 -0.42 -36.46
CA TYR A 458 10.33 -1.59 -37.33
C TYR A 458 9.88 -1.28 -38.76
N ARG A 459 8.85 -0.44 -38.91
CA ARG A 459 8.38 0.00 -40.22
C ARG A 459 9.42 0.82 -40.95
N GLU A 460 10.12 1.70 -40.25
CA GLU A 460 11.18 2.52 -40.82
C GLU A 460 12.42 1.69 -41.20
N LEU A 461 12.84 0.77 -40.32
CA LEU A 461 14.14 0.12 -40.43
C LEU A 461 14.12 -1.25 -41.12
N VAL A 462 12.97 -1.94 -41.12
CA VAL A 462 12.88 -3.34 -41.54
C VAL A 462 11.78 -3.57 -42.57
N ASN A 463 10.52 -3.26 -42.24
CA ASN A 463 9.37 -3.54 -43.11
C ASN A 463 8.32 -2.43 -43.07
N SER A 464 8.35 -1.53 -44.05
CA SER A 464 7.42 -0.40 -44.16
C SER A 464 5.94 -0.78 -44.29
N LYS A 465 5.64 -2.03 -44.63
CA LYS A 465 4.27 -2.58 -44.74
C LYS A 465 3.78 -3.26 -43.46
N ALA A 466 4.62 -3.39 -42.43
CA ALA A 466 4.28 -4.13 -41.22
C ALA A 466 3.04 -3.54 -40.52
N MET A 467 2.07 -4.40 -40.22
CA MET A 467 0.80 -4.01 -39.61
C MET A 467 0.42 -5.02 -38.51
N PRO A 468 0.07 -4.56 -37.29
CA PRO A 468 -0.42 -5.44 -36.25
C PRO A 468 -1.66 -6.23 -36.72
N TYR A 469 -1.75 -7.49 -36.29
CA TYR A 469 -2.90 -8.38 -36.54
C TYR A 469 -3.23 -8.64 -38.02
N SER A 470 -2.33 -8.35 -38.96
CA SER A 470 -2.56 -8.62 -40.38
C SER A 470 -2.24 -10.08 -40.73
N ASP A 471 -3.17 -10.75 -41.41
CA ASP A 471 -2.98 -12.10 -41.94
C ASP A 471 -2.12 -12.15 -43.20
N LYS A 472 -1.80 -10.98 -43.79
CA LYS A 472 -1.01 -10.90 -45.02
C LYS A 472 0.47 -11.16 -44.71
N PRO A 473 1.13 -12.17 -45.33
CA PRO A 473 2.51 -12.54 -45.03
C PRO A 473 3.50 -11.37 -45.08
N GLU A 474 3.33 -10.44 -46.01
CA GLU A 474 4.19 -9.27 -46.19
C GLU A 474 4.01 -8.17 -45.12
N GLN A 475 2.96 -8.26 -44.30
CA GLN A 475 2.64 -7.31 -43.24
C GLN A 475 2.88 -7.88 -41.83
N GLN A 476 3.19 -9.17 -41.72
CA GLN A 476 3.35 -9.83 -40.43
C GLN A 476 4.50 -9.24 -39.61
N LEU A 477 4.25 -9.12 -38.31
CA LEU A 477 5.24 -8.74 -37.32
C LEU A 477 5.95 -9.99 -36.79
N PRO A 478 7.24 -9.90 -36.41
CA PRO A 478 7.92 -10.97 -35.69
C PRO A 478 7.27 -11.27 -34.34
N ASP A 479 7.41 -12.50 -33.85
CA ASP A 479 6.82 -12.93 -32.57
C ASP A 479 7.29 -12.13 -31.33
N CYS A 480 8.33 -11.28 -31.43
CA CYS A 480 8.76 -10.41 -30.34
C CYS A 480 7.84 -9.20 -30.12
N PHE A 481 6.89 -8.95 -31.02
CA PHE A 481 5.83 -7.95 -30.88
C PHE A 481 4.71 -8.48 -29.98
N ILE A 482 5.01 -8.51 -28.68
CA ILE A 482 4.10 -8.93 -27.61
C ILE A 482 3.41 -7.70 -27.01
N SER A 483 2.08 -7.73 -26.95
CA SER A 483 1.28 -6.72 -26.30
C SER A 483 0.88 -7.13 -24.87
N ALA A 484 0.28 -6.22 -24.11
CA ALA A 484 -0.12 -6.47 -22.73
C ALA A 484 -1.10 -7.64 -22.56
N GLU A 485 -1.89 -7.98 -23.59
CA GLU A 485 -2.86 -9.10 -23.52
C GLU A 485 -2.21 -10.47 -23.75
N ASP A 486 -1.08 -10.50 -24.45
CA ASP A 486 -0.35 -11.75 -24.74
C ASP A 486 0.58 -12.14 -23.57
N VAL A 487 0.80 -11.24 -22.61
CA VAL A 487 1.63 -11.47 -21.43
C VAL A 487 0.82 -12.13 -20.32
N THR A 488 1.26 -13.30 -19.87
CA THR A 488 0.59 -13.99 -18.77
C THR A 488 0.76 -13.24 -17.43
N PRO A 489 -0.19 -13.38 -16.47
CA PRO A 489 -0.05 -12.75 -15.15
C PRO A 489 1.26 -13.10 -14.44
N LYS A 490 1.71 -14.36 -14.59
CA LYS A 490 3.00 -14.81 -14.04
C LYS A 490 4.19 -14.06 -14.65
N GLN A 491 4.21 -13.88 -15.97
CA GLN A 491 5.27 -13.14 -16.66
C GLN A 491 5.31 -11.66 -16.23
N HIS A 492 4.15 -11.04 -16.01
CA HIS A 492 4.09 -9.70 -15.42
C HIS A 492 4.77 -9.65 -14.05
N VAL A 493 4.49 -10.63 -13.17
CA VAL A 493 5.12 -10.72 -11.85
C VAL A 493 6.62 -11.01 -11.95
N ASP A 494 7.05 -11.86 -12.88
CA ASP A 494 8.47 -12.20 -13.07
C ASP A 494 9.31 -10.97 -13.49
N ILE A 495 8.80 -10.16 -14.42
CA ILE A 495 9.46 -8.90 -14.83
C ILE A 495 9.52 -7.91 -13.66
N GLN A 496 8.41 -7.77 -12.91
CA GLN A 496 8.39 -6.91 -11.73
C GLN A 496 9.42 -7.38 -10.69
N ALA A 497 9.50 -8.69 -10.44
CA ALA A 497 10.44 -9.28 -9.48
C ALA A 497 11.89 -9.04 -9.88
N ALA A 498 12.22 -9.22 -11.16
CA ALA A 498 13.56 -8.95 -11.69
C ALA A 498 14.02 -7.50 -11.43
N ALA A 499 13.14 -6.53 -11.67
CA ALA A 499 13.45 -5.13 -11.37
C ALA A 499 13.45 -4.85 -9.85
N GLN A 500 12.51 -5.40 -9.09
CA GLN A 500 12.28 -5.07 -7.67
C GLN A 500 13.49 -5.35 -6.79
N ILE A 501 14.31 -6.33 -7.16
CA ILE A 501 15.61 -6.65 -6.53
C ILE A 501 16.45 -5.38 -6.38
N TRP A 502 16.51 -4.54 -7.43
CA TRP A 502 17.42 -3.38 -7.50
C TRP A 502 16.71 -2.03 -7.30
N ILE A 503 15.40 -2.01 -7.10
CA ILE A 503 14.63 -0.81 -6.76
C ILE A 503 14.52 -0.65 -5.23
N ASP A 504 15.04 0.45 -4.68
CA ASP A 504 15.00 0.75 -3.25
C ASP A 504 13.64 1.26 -2.75
N SER A 505 12.89 2.01 -3.58
CA SER A 505 11.50 2.41 -3.32
C SER A 505 10.52 1.32 -3.73
N SER A 506 9.71 1.49 -4.76
CA SER A 506 8.77 0.49 -5.27
C SER A 506 8.54 0.67 -6.79
N ILE A 507 7.67 -0.14 -7.37
CA ILE A 507 7.39 -0.19 -8.80
C ILE A 507 5.88 -0.07 -8.99
N SER A 508 5.46 0.84 -9.84
CA SER A 508 4.10 0.82 -10.39
C SER A 508 4.06 -0.18 -11.53
N LYS A 509 3.37 -1.30 -11.32
CA LYS A 509 3.20 -2.36 -12.31
C LYS A 509 1.80 -2.93 -12.22
N THR A 510 1.13 -3.03 -13.37
CA THR A 510 -0.16 -3.70 -13.51
C THR A 510 0.04 -5.11 -14.06
N ALA A 511 -0.38 -6.14 -13.32
CA ALA A 511 -0.53 -7.49 -13.86
C ALA A 511 -1.91 -7.59 -14.52
N ASN A 512 -1.98 -7.57 -15.86
CA ASN A 512 -3.25 -7.77 -16.55
C ASN A 512 -3.69 -9.22 -16.39
N VAL A 513 -4.98 -9.41 -16.11
CA VAL A 513 -5.61 -10.70 -15.88
C VAL A 513 -6.77 -10.86 -16.87
N PRO A 514 -6.83 -11.98 -17.62
CA PRO A 514 -7.95 -12.28 -18.52
C PRO A 514 -9.31 -12.23 -17.82
N THR A 515 -10.35 -11.84 -18.55
CA THR A 515 -11.72 -11.75 -18.01
C THR A 515 -12.25 -13.12 -17.56
N ASP A 516 -11.83 -14.21 -18.18
CA ASP A 516 -12.23 -15.60 -17.88
C ASP A 516 -11.25 -16.35 -16.96
N TYR A 517 -10.33 -15.64 -16.31
CA TYR A 517 -9.27 -16.26 -15.51
C TYR A 517 -9.83 -16.99 -14.25
N PRO A 518 -9.46 -18.27 -14.01
CA PRO A 518 -9.95 -19.04 -12.85
C PRO A 518 -9.56 -18.39 -11.51
N TYR A 519 -10.47 -18.44 -10.53
CA TYR A 519 -10.24 -17.83 -9.22
C TYR A 519 -9.04 -18.43 -8.46
N GLU A 520 -8.87 -19.76 -8.51
CA GLU A 520 -7.74 -20.43 -7.85
C GLU A 520 -6.40 -19.97 -8.44
N ASP A 521 -6.33 -19.81 -9.75
CA ASP A 521 -5.14 -19.29 -10.42
C ASP A 521 -4.95 -17.80 -10.11
N PHE A 522 -6.03 -17.02 -10.02
CA PHE A 522 -5.98 -15.60 -9.66
C PHE A 522 -5.39 -15.38 -8.26
N LYS A 523 -5.86 -16.13 -7.27
CA LYS A 523 -5.35 -16.04 -5.89
C LYS A 523 -3.85 -16.34 -5.84
N SER A 524 -3.39 -17.32 -6.62
CA SER A 524 -1.98 -17.71 -6.66
C SER A 524 -1.04 -16.59 -7.13
N ILE A 525 -1.53 -15.59 -7.88
CA ILE A 525 -0.73 -14.44 -8.32
C ILE A 525 -0.18 -13.66 -7.12
N TYR A 526 -1.01 -13.44 -6.10
CA TYR A 526 -0.60 -12.70 -4.90
C TYR A 526 0.34 -13.50 -4.02
N GLU A 527 0.10 -14.81 -3.86
CA GLU A 527 1.00 -15.72 -3.14
C GLU A 527 2.36 -15.77 -3.86
N TYR A 528 2.36 -15.89 -5.18
CA TYR A 528 3.58 -15.86 -6.00
C TYR A 528 4.33 -14.53 -5.90
N ALA A 529 3.62 -13.40 -5.96
CA ALA A 529 4.21 -12.07 -5.77
C ALA A 529 4.84 -11.91 -4.38
N TYR A 530 4.18 -12.40 -3.34
CA TYR A 530 4.71 -12.43 -1.98
C TYR A 530 5.97 -13.29 -1.88
N ASP A 531 5.95 -14.50 -2.44
CA ASP A 531 7.10 -15.42 -2.44
C ASP A 531 8.31 -14.85 -3.20
N LYS A 532 8.05 -14.05 -4.23
CA LYS A 532 9.09 -13.28 -4.95
C LYS A 532 9.61 -12.06 -4.20
N GLY A 533 9.04 -11.73 -3.04
CA GLY A 533 9.46 -10.60 -2.23
C GLY A 533 9.06 -9.24 -2.80
N LEU A 534 7.98 -9.18 -3.58
CA LEU A 534 7.48 -7.92 -4.13
C LEU A 534 6.98 -6.98 -3.02
N LYS A 535 7.22 -5.68 -3.19
CA LYS A 535 6.78 -4.65 -2.23
C LYS A 535 5.31 -4.25 -2.41
N GLY A 536 4.73 -4.59 -3.56
CA GLY A 536 3.33 -4.40 -3.91
C GLY A 536 2.99 -5.20 -5.16
N CYS A 537 1.71 -5.51 -5.35
CA CYS A 537 1.19 -6.21 -6.51
C CYS A 537 -0.18 -5.64 -6.85
N THR A 538 -0.36 -5.20 -8.09
CA THR A 538 -1.62 -4.67 -8.60
C THR A 538 -2.07 -5.54 -9.75
N THR A 539 -3.24 -6.15 -9.66
CA THR A 539 -3.87 -6.83 -10.79
C THR A 539 -4.93 -5.95 -11.42
N PHE A 540 -5.04 -5.98 -12.75
CA PHE A 540 -6.17 -5.40 -13.47
C PHE A 540 -6.86 -6.49 -14.28
N ARG A 541 -8.13 -6.74 -13.98
CA ARG A 541 -8.99 -7.65 -14.75
C ARG A 541 -10.04 -6.82 -15.47
N PHE A 542 -10.06 -6.89 -16.79
CA PHE A 542 -11.03 -6.16 -17.58
C PHE A 542 -12.45 -6.67 -17.29
N ASN A 543 -13.35 -5.74 -16.94
CA ASN A 543 -14.78 -6.01 -16.75
C ASN A 543 -15.58 -5.25 -17.82
N PRO A 544 -16.09 -5.94 -18.86
CA PRO A 544 -16.82 -5.31 -19.97
C PRO A 544 -18.13 -4.64 -19.54
N GLU A 545 -18.73 -5.04 -18.41
CA GLU A 545 -20.00 -4.50 -17.93
C GLU A 545 -19.85 -3.14 -17.23
N VAL A 546 -18.64 -2.80 -16.77
CA VAL A 546 -18.40 -1.64 -15.89
C VAL A 546 -17.28 -0.72 -16.40
N PHE A 547 -16.37 -1.23 -17.25
CA PHE A 547 -15.13 -0.53 -17.60
C PHE A 547 -15.06 -0.07 -19.06
N GLN A 548 -15.00 1.25 -19.26
CA GLN A 548 -14.46 1.86 -20.47
C GLN A 548 -13.18 2.63 -20.12
N GLY A 549 -12.05 2.19 -20.67
CA GLY A 549 -10.74 2.81 -20.45
C GLY A 549 -10.44 3.98 -21.39
N VAL A 550 -9.39 4.76 -21.07
CA VAL A 550 -8.85 5.82 -21.95
C VAL A 550 -8.21 5.24 -23.22
N LEU A 551 -7.77 3.99 -23.15
CA LEU A 551 -7.21 3.22 -24.25
C LEU A 551 -8.27 2.25 -24.74
N VAL A 552 -8.54 2.27 -26.03
CA VAL A 552 -9.64 1.51 -26.61
C VAL A 552 -9.14 0.74 -27.83
N LYS A 553 -9.34 -0.58 -27.82
CA LYS A 553 -9.17 -1.43 -29.01
C LYS A 553 -10.50 -1.52 -29.76
N GLU A 554 -10.43 -1.63 -31.08
CA GLU A 554 -11.61 -1.71 -31.94
C GLU A 554 -12.48 -2.94 -31.63
N LYS A 555 -11.85 -4.08 -31.40
CA LYS A 555 -12.51 -5.34 -31.03
C LYS A 555 -13.25 -5.26 -29.68
N ASP A 556 -12.77 -4.48 -28.72
CA ASP A 556 -13.42 -4.33 -27.41
C ASP A 556 -14.70 -3.49 -27.52
N LEU A 557 -14.70 -2.51 -28.42
CA LEU A 557 -15.89 -1.70 -28.74
C LEU A 557 -16.96 -2.52 -29.45
N GLU A 558 -16.57 -3.34 -30.42
CA GLU A 558 -17.48 -4.21 -31.18
C GLU A 558 -18.25 -5.19 -30.29
N ASN A 559 -17.60 -5.66 -29.22
CA ASN A 559 -18.18 -6.67 -28.34
C ASN A 559 -19.08 -6.09 -27.23
N THR A 560 -19.02 -4.78 -26.98
CA THR A 560 -19.81 -4.12 -25.93
C THR A 560 -21.04 -3.44 -26.52
N THR A 561 -22.23 -3.71 -25.96
CA THR A 561 -23.50 -3.05 -26.36
C THR A 561 -23.84 -1.93 -25.38
N TYR A 562 -24.13 -0.74 -25.89
CA TYR A 562 -24.53 0.44 -25.11
C TYR A 562 -26.01 0.73 -25.30
N GLN A 563 -26.68 1.06 -24.20
CA GLN A 563 -28.11 1.31 -24.16
C GLN A 563 -28.37 2.80 -23.89
N PHE A 564 -29.21 3.43 -24.71
CA PHE A 564 -29.64 4.81 -24.52
C PHE A 564 -31.15 4.86 -24.36
N THR A 565 -31.60 5.63 -23.36
CA THR A 565 -33.03 5.91 -23.17
C THR A 565 -33.35 7.26 -23.83
N LEU A 566 -34.25 7.24 -24.80
CA LEU A 566 -34.75 8.44 -25.48
C LEU A 566 -35.75 9.20 -24.60
N GLU A 567 -36.07 10.45 -24.95
CA GLU A 567 -37.01 11.29 -24.19
C GLU A 567 -38.42 10.69 -24.08
N ASP A 568 -38.84 9.89 -25.06
CA ASP A 568 -40.12 9.18 -25.05
C ASP A 568 -40.11 7.89 -24.21
N GLY A 569 -38.99 7.60 -23.54
CA GLY A 569 -38.79 6.41 -22.71
C GLY A 569 -38.47 5.15 -23.50
N SER A 570 -38.37 5.23 -24.83
CA SER A 570 -37.92 4.10 -25.65
C SER A 570 -36.41 3.88 -25.49
N ILE A 571 -35.99 2.65 -25.72
CA ILE A 571 -34.61 2.20 -25.56
C ILE A 571 -34.04 1.87 -26.93
N VAL A 572 -32.84 2.39 -27.20
CA VAL A 572 -32.04 2.04 -28.37
C VAL A 572 -30.70 1.46 -27.93
N GLU A 573 -30.23 0.46 -28.66
CA GLU A 573 -29.00 -0.27 -28.38
C GLU A 573 -28.06 -0.17 -29.57
N PHE A 574 -26.79 0.09 -29.30
CA PHE A 574 -25.74 0.20 -30.33
C PHE A 574 -24.49 -0.54 -29.88
N LYS A 575 -23.74 -1.14 -30.81
CA LYS A 575 -22.38 -1.60 -30.53
C LYS A 575 -21.46 -0.41 -30.28
N GLY A 576 -20.46 -0.56 -29.42
CA GLY A 576 -19.59 0.52 -28.98
C GLY A 576 -18.89 1.29 -30.10
N ASN A 577 -18.64 0.66 -31.24
CA ASN A 577 -18.00 1.26 -32.41
C ASN A 577 -18.99 1.87 -33.42
N GLU A 578 -20.30 1.71 -33.25
CA GLU A 578 -21.29 2.32 -34.14
C GLU A 578 -21.29 3.84 -33.98
N GLU A 579 -21.38 4.54 -35.11
CA GLU A 579 -21.42 6.00 -35.15
C GLU A 579 -22.86 6.50 -34.95
N ILE A 580 -23.04 7.40 -33.98
CA ILE A 580 -24.31 8.03 -33.60
C ILE A 580 -24.15 9.54 -33.73
N GLU A 581 -25.05 10.19 -34.47
CA GLU A 581 -25.16 11.64 -34.49
C GLU A 581 -25.97 12.12 -33.26
N TYR A 582 -25.38 12.99 -32.44
CA TYR A 582 -26.01 13.58 -31.27
C TYR A 582 -25.55 15.04 -31.09
N ASP A 583 -26.52 15.96 -30.97
CA ASP A 583 -26.31 17.42 -30.84
C ASP A 583 -25.41 18.01 -31.96
N GLY A 584 -25.59 17.54 -33.20
CA GLY A 584 -24.86 18.03 -34.38
C GLY A 584 -23.42 17.54 -34.51
N GLU A 585 -22.99 16.59 -33.67
CA GLU A 585 -21.69 15.93 -33.74
C GLU A 585 -21.86 14.42 -33.88
N ILE A 586 -20.96 13.76 -34.62
CA ILE A 586 -20.90 12.29 -34.74
C ILE A 586 -19.98 11.73 -33.66
N HIS A 587 -20.47 10.73 -32.92
CA HIS A 587 -19.77 10.05 -31.84
C HIS A 587 -19.79 8.54 -32.06
N SER A 588 -18.82 7.80 -31.54
CA SER A 588 -19.08 6.37 -31.31
C SER A 588 -20.09 6.20 -30.16
N ALA A 589 -20.90 5.14 -30.19
CA ALA A 589 -21.85 4.83 -29.12
C ALA A 589 -21.18 4.81 -27.74
N ALA A 590 -20.01 4.19 -27.66
CA ALA A 590 -19.17 4.20 -26.47
C ALA A 590 -18.86 5.62 -25.94
N ASN A 591 -18.45 6.54 -26.82
CA ASN A 591 -18.07 7.90 -26.45
C ASN A 591 -19.29 8.75 -26.08
N LEU A 592 -20.41 8.56 -26.77
CA LEU A 592 -21.66 9.27 -26.48
C LEU A 592 -22.21 8.90 -25.11
N PHE A 593 -22.22 7.60 -24.79
CA PHE A 593 -22.70 7.10 -23.50
C PHE A 593 -21.92 7.72 -22.33
N ASP A 594 -20.59 7.80 -22.46
CA ASP A 594 -19.72 8.46 -21.49
C ASP A 594 -19.98 9.96 -21.39
N ALA A 595 -20.08 10.66 -22.53
CA ALA A 595 -20.28 12.11 -22.52
C ALA A 595 -21.60 12.51 -21.86
N LEU A 596 -22.64 11.69 -22.02
CA LEU A 596 -23.93 11.84 -21.33
C LEU A 596 -23.80 11.54 -19.83
N LYS A 597 -23.11 10.45 -19.45
CA LYS A 597 -22.88 10.08 -18.05
C LYS A 597 -22.05 11.10 -17.27
N GLU A 598 -21.00 11.64 -17.90
CA GLU A 598 -20.11 12.66 -17.31
C GLU A 598 -20.74 14.09 -17.33
N GLY A 599 -21.93 14.24 -17.96
CA GLY A 599 -22.68 15.49 -18.02
C GLY A 599 -22.02 16.58 -18.87
N TYR A 600 -21.31 16.20 -19.94
CA TYR A 600 -20.71 17.17 -20.87
C TYR A 600 -21.75 17.87 -21.73
N TYR A 601 -22.84 17.18 -22.06
CA TYR A 601 -24.02 17.76 -22.69
C TYR A 601 -24.93 18.33 -21.60
N GLY A 602 -24.94 19.66 -21.47
CA GLY A 602 -25.65 20.41 -20.40
C GLY A 602 -24.78 21.33 -19.54
N LYS A 603 -23.45 21.36 -19.76
CA LYS A 603 -22.50 22.21 -19.01
C LYS A 603 -22.19 23.59 -19.62
N PHE A 604 -22.87 23.98 -20.70
CA PHE A 604 -22.69 25.28 -21.34
C PHE A 604 -24.03 25.89 -21.75
#